data_AF-A0A6J0U3J7-F1
#
_entry.id   AF-A0A6J0U3J7-F1
#
_cell.length_a   1.000
_cell.length_b   1.000
_cell.length_c   1.000
_cell.angle_alpha   90.00
_cell.angle_beta   90.00
_cell.angle_gamma   90.00
#
_symmetry.space_group_name_H-M   'P 1'
#
loop_
_entity.id
_entity.type
_entity.pdbx_description
1 polymer ?
#
loop_
_entity_poly.entity_id
_entity_poly.type
_entity_poly.pdbx_seq_one_letter_code
_entity_poly.pdbx_strand_id
1 'polypeptide(L)'
;MEKTREKLVSRYKDSAELLTQPCLLTTSREASESPPPDFVSELCMSQAIPEVTSSKVHEMMVYDAEIENENVDSGKAALDDYNKRCQISPRELCSKTSRNDNQKFCCQNQKLQFVEQIMTQIAALPMDHIDERATSLRCQGMLLVEDLSQVESSLWVKEKLLSISIASVFALPSVDTLQRQARKKVNVQALYDQTVEAMEAMLRCLLSKNPNATELLMLLDHLAPWMTSGQAHERARTVNTYVSLLKFAATCPTFHMSPEFPKLGRLIGQLCLRVNDPRKEIGQQAYISCLEMETDSLETEHHQRYKEIPGTYNLTRPHQNITNIIKAFEPHLTSRQTTELLLTALGCLKEANKHTTAASHTITSAIMKCYKHKLQEQVPDIVDQVHQQLSFVYRFRDRQIMMRVISQLAHSYMAEVCGALLQGPFPMTRFSAEIWCMLTKTCSDYELTVLVKVLLKELQLNPKATGNYITPLAAASAFCKVLSMPKCSDVALYIYPQLLMALLVQVHYHIRHNSVAEEECEPVR
;
A
#
# COMPACT_ATOMS: atom_id res chain seq x y z
N MET A 1 -55.74 -6.24 -21.84
CA MET A 1 -54.32 -6.29 -21.38
C MET A 1 -54.03 -5.40 -20.17
N GLU A 2 -54.95 -4.53 -19.71
CA GLU A 2 -54.77 -3.79 -18.44
C GLU A 2 -54.99 -4.64 -17.17
N LYS A 3 -55.95 -5.58 -17.19
CA LYS A 3 -56.32 -6.38 -16.00
C LYS A 3 -55.26 -7.40 -15.53
N THR A 4 -54.27 -7.70 -16.37
CA THR A 4 -53.16 -8.62 -16.05
C THR A 4 -51.97 -7.87 -15.43
N ARG A 5 -51.89 -6.54 -15.61
CA ARG A 5 -50.82 -5.69 -15.09
C ARG A 5 -51.06 -5.30 -13.62
N GLU A 6 -52.33 -5.14 -13.22
CA GLU A 6 -52.70 -4.84 -11.82
C GLU A 6 -52.51 -6.05 -10.87
N LYS A 7 -52.70 -7.29 -11.35
CA LYS A 7 -52.48 -8.51 -10.53
C LYS A 7 -51.01 -8.83 -10.25
N LEU A 8 -50.08 -8.32 -11.07
CA LEU A 8 -48.64 -8.47 -10.84
C LEU A 8 -48.08 -7.43 -9.87
N VAL A 9 -48.72 -6.26 -9.77
CA VAL A 9 -48.34 -5.19 -8.83
C VAL A 9 -48.83 -5.49 -7.41
N SER A 10 -49.95 -6.21 -7.23
CA SER A 10 -50.42 -6.59 -5.88
C SER A 10 -49.57 -7.70 -5.23
N ARG A 11 -49.08 -8.69 -6.00
CA ARG A 11 -48.24 -9.78 -5.46
C ARG A 11 -46.84 -9.33 -5.01
N TYR A 12 -46.33 -8.22 -5.54
CA TYR A 12 -45.02 -7.68 -5.14
C TYR A 12 -45.07 -6.74 -3.93
N LYS A 13 -46.26 -6.24 -3.55
CA LYS A 13 -46.41 -5.42 -2.34
C LYS A 13 -46.44 -6.25 -1.05
N ASP A 14 -47.07 -7.43 -1.07
CA ASP A 14 -47.18 -8.30 0.12
C ASP A 14 -45.86 -9.01 0.51
N SER A 15 -44.85 -8.99 -0.36
CA SER A 15 -43.53 -9.58 -0.08
C SER A 15 -42.52 -8.58 0.51
N ALA A 16 -42.84 -7.28 0.54
CA ALA A 16 -41.93 -6.22 0.95
C ALA A 16 -42.14 -5.73 2.40
N GLU A 17 -43.20 -6.16 3.09
CA GLU A 17 -43.51 -5.76 4.48
C GLU A 17 -42.94 -6.71 5.56
N LEU A 18 -42.13 -7.71 5.21
CA LEU A 18 -41.65 -8.74 6.15
C LEU A 18 -40.19 -8.58 6.63
N LEU A 19 -39.49 -7.46 6.38
CA LEU A 19 -38.07 -7.32 6.75
C LEU A 19 -37.67 -6.04 7.49
N THR A 20 -38.59 -5.38 8.17
CA THR A 20 -38.25 -4.27 9.07
C THR A 20 -39.08 -4.30 10.34
N GLN A 21 -38.55 -4.88 11.42
CA GLN A 21 -38.64 -4.33 12.79
C GLN A 21 -37.70 -5.08 13.78
N PRO A 22 -37.32 -4.44 14.90
CA PRO A 22 -36.14 -4.79 15.71
C PRO A 22 -36.47 -5.74 16.87
N CYS A 23 -35.62 -6.73 17.12
CA CYS A 23 -35.69 -7.56 18.33
C CYS A 23 -34.78 -6.99 19.42
N LEU A 24 -35.38 -6.24 20.35
CA LEU A 24 -35.01 -6.25 21.76
C LEU A 24 -35.63 -7.50 22.39
N LEU A 25 -34.85 -8.29 23.13
CA LEU A 25 -35.31 -8.96 24.36
C LEU A 25 -34.11 -9.56 25.11
N THR A 26 -33.90 -8.99 26.28
CA THR A 26 -33.23 -9.54 27.45
C THR A 26 -33.81 -10.89 27.87
N THR A 27 -32.97 -11.84 28.25
CA THR A 27 -33.26 -12.73 29.39
C THR A 27 -31.97 -13.15 30.08
N SER A 28 -31.94 -12.81 31.37
CA SER A 28 -31.02 -13.23 32.41
C SER A 28 -31.12 -14.73 32.65
N ARG A 29 -29.99 -15.38 32.95
CA ARG A 29 -29.96 -16.48 33.92
C ARG A 29 -28.57 -16.62 34.52
N GLU A 30 -28.49 -16.27 35.80
CA GLU A 30 -27.39 -16.51 36.73
C GLU A 30 -27.26 -18.00 37.06
N ALA A 31 -26.03 -18.47 37.33
CA ALA A 31 -25.72 -19.38 38.44
C ALA A 31 -24.19 -19.49 38.67
N SER A 32 -23.80 -19.08 39.90
CA SER A 32 -22.69 -19.54 40.78
C SER A 32 -21.24 -19.57 40.25
N GLU A 33 -20.35 -18.68 40.69
CA GLU A 33 -19.60 -18.65 41.98
C GLU A 33 -18.46 -19.69 42.11
N SER A 34 -17.20 -19.25 41.93
CA SER A 34 -16.16 -19.19 42.99
C SER A 34 -14.80 -18.70 42.43
N PRO A 35 -13.92 -18.06 43.24
CA PRO A 35 -12.78 -17.24 42.77
C PRO A 35 -11.40 -17.91 43.11
N PRO A 36 -10.24 -17.21 43.08
CA PRO A 36 -9.05 -17.60 42.30
C PRO A 36 -7.88 -18.12 43.16
N PRO A 37 -6.68 -18.30 42.58
CA PRO A 37 -5.47 -17.95 43.31
C PRO A 37 -4.54 -17.04 42.48
N ASP A 38 -4.50 -15.76 42.85
CA ASP A 38 -3.39 -15.10 43.54
C ASP A 38 -1.91 -15.44 43.21
N PHE A 39 -1.12 -14.35 43.08
CA PHE A 39 0.35 -14.18 43.17
C PHE A 39 1.17 -14.68 41.96
N VAL A 40 2.12 -13.92 41.38
CA VAL A 40 3.14 -13.05 41.98
C VAL A 40 3.49 -11.88 41.03
N SER A 41 3.53 -10.67 41.59
CA SER A 41 4.28 -9.53 41.04
C SER A 41 5.77 -9.77 41.24
N GLU A 42 6.59 -9.58 40.19
CA GLU A 42 8.02 -9.37 40.38
C GLU A 42 8.45 -8.06 39.72
N LEU A 43 8.92 -7.16 40.59
CA LEU A 43 9.51 -5.86 40.32
C LEU A 43 10.93 -6.00 39.77
N CYS A 44 11.33 -4.96 39.01
CA CYS A 44 12.71 -4.45 38.84
C CYS A 44 13.69 -5.39 38.12
N MET A 45 14.53 -4.93 37.19
CA MET A 45 15.47 -3.84 37.37
C MET A 45 15.80 -3.15 36.05
N SER A 46 15.82 -1.83 36.11
CA SER A 46 16.58 -0.96 35.22
C SER A 46 18.07 -1.33 35.28
N GLN A 47 18.62 -1.79 34.16
CA GLN A 47 20.06 -1.74 33.91
C GLN A 47 20.30 -1.12 32.54
N ALA A 48 21.06 -0.02 32.57
CA ALA A 48 21.56 0.68 31.40
C ALA A 48 22.37 -0.27 30.52
N ILE A 49 22.02 -0.33 29.23
CA ILE A 49 22.81 -1.01 28.21
C ILE A 49 23.88 0.01 27.74
N PRO A 50 25.18 -0.28 27.85
CA PRO A 50 26.20 0.58 27.25
C PRO A 50 26.19 0.40 25.73
N GLU A 51 26.31 1.51 25.00
CA GLU A 51 26.50 1.52 23.55
C GLU A 51 27.63 0.57 23.14
N VAL A 52 27.28 -0.48 22.38
CA VAL A 52 28.26 -1.38 21.77
C VAL A 52 28.54 -0.88 20.36
N THR A 53 29.67 -0.17 20.21
CA THR A 53 30.22 0.18 18.89
C THR A 53 30.67 -1.07 18.14
N SER A 54 30.46 -1.07 16.82
CA SER A 54 30.72 -2.09 15.78
C SER A 54 32.06 -2.87 15.85
N SER A 55 33.02 -2.44 16.67
CA SER A 55 34.33 -3.10 16.78
C SER A 55 34.39 -4.24 17.81
N LYS A 56 33.46 -4.32 18.77
CA LYS A 56 33.53 -5.33 19.86
C LYS A 56 32.81 -6.66 19.57
N VAL A 57 32.01 -6.73 18.50
CA VAL A 57 31.32 -7.98 18.10
C VAL A 57 32.28 -8.98 17.44
N HIS A 58 33.45 -8.53 16.97
CA HIS A 58 34.41 -9.40 16.29
C HIS A 58 35.42 -10.11 17.22
N GLU A 59 35.64 -9.60 18.44
CA GLU A 59 36.63 -10.17 19.37
C GLU A 59 36.04 -11.11 20.44
N MET A 60 34.72 -11.16 20.61
CA MET A 60 34.08 -12.00 21.64
C MET A 60 33.72 -13.42 21.16
N MET A 61 34.14 -13.80 19.95
CA MET A 61 33.93 -15.15 19.38
C MET A 61 35.19 -16.04 19.38
N VAL A 62 36.26 -15.62 20.05
CA VAL A 62 37.45 -16.45 20.25
C VAL A 62 37.82 -16.41 21.73
N TYR A 63 37.13 -17.17 22.57
CA TYR A 63 37.69 -17.90 23.72
C TYR A 63 36.59 -18.77 24.34
N ASP A 64 37.00 -19.93 24.86
CA ASP A 64 36.22 -20.98 25.54
C ASP A 64 35.53 -22.03 24.66
N ALA A 65 36.35 -22.96 24.16
CA ALA A 65 35.95 -24.34 23.97
C ALA A 65 37.14 -25.29 24.18
N GLU A 66 37.45 -25.59 25.45
CA GLU A 66 38.18 -26.80 25.82
C GLU A 66 37.21 -27.75 26.54
N ILE A 67 37.25 -29.04 26.13
CA ILE A 67 36.66 -30.25 26.78
C ILE A 67 35.14 -30.43 26.48
N GLU A 68 34.61 -31.48 25.84
CA GLU A 68 35.02 -32.87 25.61
C GLU A 68 34.29 -33.48 24.38
N ASN A 69 34.95 -34.44 23.72
CA ASN A 69 34.54 -35.25 22.55
C ASN A 69 33.30 -36.13 22.85
N GLU A 70 32.43 -36.57 21.93
CA GLU A 70 32.65 -37.32 20.68
C GLU A 70 31.40 -37.21 19.77
N ASN A 71 31.61 -37.13 18.44
CA ASN A 71 30.65 -37.15 17.30
C ASN A 71 30.68 -35.95 16.33
N VAL A 72 31.66 -35.05 16.42
CA VAL A 72 31.76 -33.86 15.55
C VAL A 72 32.61 -34.08 14.27
N ASP A 73 33.29 -35.22 14.15
CA ASP A 73 34.35 -35.39 13.14
C ASP A 73 33.88 -35.59 11.70
N SER A 74 32.59 -35.91 11.47
CA SER A 74 32.05 -36.09 10.11
C SER A 74 31.41 -34.82 9.53
N GLY A 75 31.02 -33.87 10.37
CA GLY A 75 30.39 -32.60 9.95
C GLY A 75 31.39 -31.48 9.67
N LYS A 76 32.44 -31.37 10.49
CA LYS A 76 33.51 -30.37 10.30
C LYS A 76 34.33 -30.63 9.04
N ALA A 77 34.66 -31.90 8.76
CA ALA A 77 35.38 -32.27 7.54
C ALA A 77 34.59 -31.97 6.26
N ALA A 78 33.26 -32.14 6.27
CA ALA A 78 32.41 -31.83 5.12
C ALA A 78 32.20 -30.32 4.91
N LEU A 79 32.13 -29.54 6.00
CA LEU A 79 32.02 -28.08 5.94
C LEU A 79 33.35 -27.43 5.55
N ASP A 80 34.49 -27.95 6.00
CA ASP A 80 35.82 -27.47 5.61
C ASP A 80 36.21 -27.88 4.18
N ASP A 81 35.79 -29.06 3.72
CA ASP A 81 36.01 -29.50 2.33
C ASP A 81 35.08 -28.76 1.36
N TYR A 82 33.86 -28.41 1.79
CA TYR A 82 32.94 -27.54 1.03
C TYR A 82 33.42 -26.07 1.03
N ASN A 83 33.86 -25.54 2.17
CA ASN A 83 34.45 -24.19 2.26
C ASN A 83 35.76 -24.08 1.48
N LYS A 84 36.59 -25.13 1.42
CA LYS A 84 37.77 -25.18 0.52
C LYS A 84 37.38 -25.22 -0.95
N ARG A 85 36.25 -25.82 -1.32
CA ARG A 85 35.77 -25.90 -2.70
C ARG A 85 35.06 -24.64 -3.18
N CYS A 86 34.60 -23.79 -2.25
CA CYS A 86 33.90 -22.53 -2.51
C CYS A 86 34.74 -21.28 -2.21
N GLN A 87 36.06 -21.38 -2.03
CA GLN A 87 36.94 -20.21 -1.98
C GLN A 87 37.06 -19.55 -3.36
N ILE A 88 36.09 -18.71 -3.68
CA ILE A 88 36.38 -17.42 -4.30
C ILE A 88 35.74 -16.38 -3.41
N SER A 89 36.51 -15.87 -2.45
CA SER A 89 36.14 -14.68 -1.71
C SER A 89 35.99 -13.51 -2.71
N PRO A 90 34.94 -12.68 -2.62
CA PRO A 90 34.81 -11.48 -3.45
C PRO A 90 36.03 -10.56 -3.37
N ARG A 91 36.80 -10.65 -2.27
CA ARG A 91 38.04 -9.88 -2.04
C ARG A 91 39.25 -10.36 -2.83
N GLU A 92 39.28 -11.60 -3.33
CA GLU A 92 40.47 -12.14 -4.03
C GLU A 92 40.49 -11.90 -5.54
N LEU A 93 39.41 -11.36 -6.13
CA LEU A 93 39.41 -11.00 -7.56
C LEU A 93 40.04 -9.62 -7.86
N CYS A 94 40.51 -8.90 -6.84
CA CYS A 94 41.13 -7.58 -6.98
C CYS A 94 42.48 -7.48 -6.27
N SER A 95 43.43 -8.35 -6.63
CA SER A 95 44.85 -8.06 -6.39
C SER A 95 45.66 -8.39 -7.63
N LYS A 96 45.59 -7.51 -8.64
CA LYS A 96 46.66 -7.21 -9.61
C LYS A 96 46.18 -6.12 -10.56
N THR A 97 46.65 -4.90 -10.31
CA THR A 97 46.52 -3.74 -11.18
C THR A 97 47.23 -4.00 -12.51
N SER A 98 46.52 -3.98 -13.63
CA SER A 98 47.09 -3.52 -14.91
C SER A 98 45.98 -3.15 -15.91
N ARG A 99 46.24 -2.07 -16.65
CA ARG A 99 45.36 -1.39 -17.60
C ARG A 99 44.95 -2.30 -18.77
N ASN A 100 43.67 -2.66 -18.86
CA ASN A 100 43.04 -3.03 -20.14
C ASN A 100 41.50 -3.07 -20.01
N ASP A 101 40.79 -2.29 -20.83
CA ASP A 101 39.32 -2.19 -20.78
C ASP A 101 38.63 -3.55 -21.08
N ASN A 102 39.26 -4.39 -21.91
CA ASN A 102 38.78 -5.75 -22.22
C ASN A 102 38.85 -6.70 -21.00
N GLN A 103 39.79 -6.49 -20.07
CA GLN A 103 39.95 -7.33 -18.90
C GLN A 103 38.94 -6.95 -17.81
N LYS A 104 38.64 -5.65 -17.68
CA LYS A 104 37.58 -5.12 -16.82
C LYS A 104 36.19 -5.62 -17.26
N PHE A 105 35.94 -5.64 -18.57
CA PHE A 105 34.71 -6.18 -19.15
C PHE A 105 34.54 -7.69 -18.90
N CYS A 106 35.61 -8.47 -19.02
CA CYS A 106 35.59 -9.92 -18.76
C CYS A 106 35.29 -10.24 -17.28
N CYS A 107 35.93 -9.54 -16.35
CA CYS A 107 35.67 -9.72 -14.91
C CYS A 107 34.25 -9.28 -14.51
N GLN A 108 33.70 -8.23 -15.14
CA GLN A 108 32.32 -7.79 -14.90
C GLN A 108 31.31 -8.87 -15.32
N ASN A 109 31.53 -9.51 -16.47
CA ASN A 109 30.67 -10.60 -16.95
C ASN A 109 30.75 -11.85 -16.06
N GLN A 110 31.92 -12.19 -15.52
CA GLN A 110 32.05 -13.30 -14.57
C GLN A 110 31.32 -13.04 -13.25
N LYS A 111 31.37 -11.80 -12.73
CA LYS A 111 30.60 -11.40 -11.55
C LYS A 111 29.09 -11.50 -11.79
N LEU A 112 28.61 -11.04 -12.93
CA LEU A 112 27.20 -11.15 -13.30
C LEU A 112 26.74 -12.62 -13.42
N GLN A 113 27.54 -13.48 -14.06
CA GLN A 113 27.25 -14.91 -14.16
C GLN A 113 27.17 -15.59 -12.77
N PHE A 114 28.07 -15.23 -11.86
CA PHE A 114 28.03 -15.76 -10.50
C PHE A 114 26.77 -15.33 -9.75
N VAL A 115 26.38 -14.05 -9.89
CA VAL A 115 25.14 -13.54 -9.29
C VAL A 115 23.91 -14.26 -9.86
N GLU A 116 23.84 -14.45 -11.17
CA GLU A 116 22.76 -15.21 -11.81
C GLU A 116 22.70 -16.67 -11.32
N GLN A 117 23.85 -17.30 -11.11
CA GLN A 117 23.92 -18.65 -10.52
C GLN A 117 23.37 -18.66 -9.08
N ILE A 118 23.74 -17.70 -8.24
CA ILE A 118 23.22 -17.64 -6.87
C ILE A 118 21.71 -17.35 -6.88
N MET A 119 21.24 -16.45 -7.74
CA MET A 119 19.81 -16.16 -7.89
C MET A 119 19.01 -17.41 -8.27
N THR A 120 19.51 -18.19 -9.23
CA THR A 120 18.85 -19.44 -9.65
C THR A 120 18.87 -20.49 -8.55
N GLN A 121 19.96 -20.59 -7.79
CA GLN A 121 20.05 -21.52 -6.66
C GLN A 121 19.10 -21.15 -5.52
N ILE A 122 19.01 -19.88 -5.14
CA ILE A 122 18.07 -19.43 -4.09
C ILE A 122 16.62 -19.63 -4.54
N ALA A 123 16.31 -19.32 -5.80
CA ALA A 123 14.98 -19.53 -6.35
C ALA A 123 14.58 -21.02 -6.42
N ALA A 124 15.56 -21.92 -6.53
CA ALA A 124 15.36 -23.37 -6.55
C ALA A 124 15.34 -24.01 -5.15
N LEU A 125 15.54 -23.24 -4.08
CA LEU A 125 15.52 -23.78 -2.72
C LEU A 125 14.15 -24.37 -2.37
N PRO A 126 14.10 -25.48 -1.62
CA PRO A 126 12.86 -25.99 -1.07
C PRO A 126 12.24 -24.95 -0.13
N MET A 127 10.93 -24.73 -0.29
CA MET A 127 10.17 -23.81 0.56
C MET A 127 9.48 -24.53 1.72
N ASP A 128 9.45 -25.87 1.74
CA ASP A 128 8.74 -26.69 2.72
C ASP A 128 9.58 -27.08 3.95
N HIS A 129 10.89 -26.84 3.92
CA HIS A 129 11.77 -27.12 5.05
C HIS A 129 12.94 -26.14 5.13
N ILE A 130 13.61 -26.12 6.28
CA ILE A 130 14.84 -25.36 6.52
C ILE A 130 15.96 -26.30 6.95
N ASP A 131 17.14 -26.11 6.37
CA ASP A 131 18.37 -26.80 6.74
C ASP A 131 19.55 -25.81 6.69
N GLU A 132 20.70 -26.24 7.18
CA GLU A 132 21.92 -25.43 7.25
C GLU A 132 22.39 -24.96 5.87
N ARG A 133 22.28 -25.82 4.85
CA ARG A 133 22.75 -25.51 3.48
C ARG A 133 21.88 -24.44 2.83
N ALA A 134 20.56 -24.59 2.89
CA ALA A 134 19.61 -23.63 2.36
C ALA A 134 19.72 -22.29 3.10
N THR A 135 19.89 -22.33 4.43
CA THR A 135 20.13 -21.13 5.25
C THR A 135 21.40 -20.41 4.82
N SER A 136 22.52 -21.13 4.70
CA SER A 136 23.79 -20.57 4.23
C SER A 136 23.68 -19.94 2.85
N LEU A 137 22.96 -20.57 1.92
CA LEU A 137 22.78 -20.06 0.56
C LEU A 137 21.91 -18.79 0.52
N ARG A 138 20.84 -18.72 1.34
CA ARG A 138 20.05 -17.49 1.51
C ARG A 138 20.93 -16.35 2.04
N CYS A 139 21.68 -16.60 3.11
CA CYS A 139 22.59 -15.62 3.71
C CYS A 139 23.66 -15.15 2.71
N GLN A 140 24.22 -16.06 1.91
CA GLN A 140 25.19 -15.72 0.86
C GLN A 140 24.56 -14.79 -0.20
N GLY A 141 23.34 -15.07 -0.65
CA GLY A 141 22.61 -14.17 -1.54
C GLY A 141 22.41 -12.78 -0.97
N MET A 142 22.06 -12.68 0.31
CA MET A 142 21.84 -11.41 1.00
C MET A 142 23.13 -10.58 1.08
N LEU A 143 24.26 -11.23 1.39
CA LEU A 143 25.59 -10.58 1.35
C LEU A 143 25.97 -10.13 -0.07
N LEU A 144 25.62 -10.89 -1.11
CA LEU A 144 25.90 -10.49 -2.48
C LEU A 144 25.08 -9.28 -2.93
N VAL A 145 23.82 -9.14 -2.49
CA VAL A 145 23.05 -7.90 -2.71
C VAL A 145 23.78 -6.71 -2.11
N GLU A 146 24.32 -6.87 -0.91
CA GLU A 146 25.08 -5.86 -0.22
C GLU A 146 26.36 -5.50 -0.99
N ASP A 147 27.13 -6.48 -1.48
CA ASP A 147 28.34 -6.23 -2.27
C ASP A 147 28.02 -5.54 -3.60
N LEU A 148 26.94 -5.96 -4.28
CA LEU A 148 26.51 -5.36 -5.55
C LEU A 148 26.09 -3.90 -5.40
N SER A 149 25.57 -3.50 -4.25
CA SER A 149 25.24 -2.09 -3.98
C SER A 149 26.46 -1.17 -3.90
N GLN A 150 27.68 -1.70 -3.77
CA GLN A 150 28.92 -0.92 -3.76
C GLN A 150 29.52 -0.72 -5.16
N VAL A 151 29.05 -1.48 -6.16
CA VAL A 151 29.55 -1.44 -7.54
C VAL A 151 28.45 -0.81 -8.40
N GLU A 152 28.81 0.02 -9.39
CA GLU A 152 27.92 0.42 -10.50
C GLU A 152 27.58 -0.81 -11.36
N SER A 153 26.90 -1.78 -10.76
CA SER A 153 26.34 -2.96 -11.39
C SER A 153 24.91 -2.62 -11.82
N SER A 154 24.38 -3.35 -12.79
CA SER A 154 23.04 -3.10 -13.33
C SER A 154 21.98 -3.15 -12.21
N LEU A 155 21.29 -2.02 -11.98
CA LEU A 155 20.24 -1.84 -10.97
C LEU A 155 19.21 -2.99 -10.96
N TRP A 156 18.85 -3.49 -12.14
CA TRP A 156 17.92 -4.61 -12.30
C TRP A 156 18.36 -5.91 -11.61
N VAL A 157 19.65 -6.25 -11.66
CA VAL A 157 20.18 -7.47 -11.02
C VAL A 157 20.08 -7.35 -9.49
N LYS A 158 20.36 -6.16 -8.94
CA LYS A 158 20.20 -5.86 -7.51
C LYS A 158 18.74 -6.05 -7.07
N GLU A 159 17.79 -5.40 -7.74
CA GLU A 159 16.36 -5.47 -7.39
C GLU A 159 15.81 -6.89 -7.50
N LYS A 160 16.20 -7.63 -8.54
CA LYS A 160 15.75 -9.01 -8.73
C LYS A 160 16.31 -9.95 -7.67
N LEU A 161 17.61 -9.85 -7.33
CA LEU A 161 18.19 -10.65 -6.26
C LEU A 161 17.59 -10.28 -4.91
N LEU A 162 17.36 -9.00 -4.62
CA LEU A 162 16.65 -8.53 -3.43
C LEU A 162 15.27 -9.18 -3.31
N SER A 163 14.48 -9.16 -4.39
CA SER A 163 13.15 -9.76 -4.42
C SER A 163 13.20 -11.28 -4.18
N ILE A 164 14.17 -11.99 -4.78
CA ILE A 164 14.35 -13.43 -4.59
C ILE A 164 14.76 -13.74 -3.14
N SER A 165 15.68 -12.96 -2.57
CA SER A 165 16.12 -13.12 -1.18
C SER A 165 14.96 -12.93 -0.21
N ILE A 166 14.18 -11.85 -0.33
CA ILE A 166 13.01 -11.61 0.53
C ILE A 166 11.99 -12.76 0.38
N ALA A 167 11.69 -13.16 -0.86
CA ALA A 167 10.74 -14.25 -1.12
C ALA A 167 11.17 -15.57 -0.48
N SER A 168 12.47 -15.88 -0.52
CA SER A 168 13.03 -17.11 0.05
C SER A 168 12.90 -17.22 1.57
N VAL A 169 12.65 -16.10 2.26
CA VAL A 169 12.43 -16.05 3.71
C VAL A 169 10.95 -15.95 4.02
N PHE A 170 10.24 -15.05 3.36
CA PHE A 170 8.83 -14.79 3.65
C PHE A 170 7.94 -15.97 3.30
N ALA A 171 8.19 -16.65 2.18
CA ALA A 171 7.41 -17.81 1.73
C ALA A 171 7.60 -19.08 2.57
N LEU A 172 8.55 -19.11 3.51
CA LEU A 172 8.74 -20.27 4.38
C LEU A 172 7.49 -20.52 5.24
N PRO A 173 7.11 -21.77 5.55
CA PRO A 173 6.08 -22.06 6.52
C PRO A 173 6.35 -21.37 7.86
N SER A 174 5.32 -21.29 8.71
CA SER A 174 5.51 -20.79 10.07
C SER A 174 6.56 -21.64 10.81
N VAL A 175 7.26 -21.02 11.76
CA VAL A 175 8.32 -21.71 12.52
C VAL A 175 7.78 -22.98 13.20
N ASP A 176 6.57 -22.91 13.76
CA ASP A 176 5.88 -24.09 14.31
C ASP A 176 5.69 -25.22 13.28
N THR A 177 5.41 -24.87 12.03
CA THR A 177 5.19 -25.86 10.96
C THR A 177 6.51 -26.49 10.55
N LEU A 178 7.55 -25.68 10.37
CA LEU A 178 8.90 -26.14 10.10
C LEU A 178 9.42 -27.04 11.22
N GLN A 179 9.18 -26.69 12.49
CA GLN A 179 9.57 -27.47 13.66
C GLN A 179 8.92 -28.86 13.65
N ARG A 180 7.65 -28.96 13.24
CA ARG A 180 6.93 -30.25 13.13
C ARG A 180 7.44 -31.12 11.98
N GLN A 181 7.88 -30.49 10.89
CA GLN A 181 8.40 -31.18 9.71
C GLN A 181 9.88 -31.56 9.85
N ALA A 182 10.60 -30.89 10.74
CA ALA A 182 12.02 -31.12 10.96
C ALA A 182 12.31 -32.48 11.60
N ARG A 183 13.43 -33.07 11.19
CA ARG A 183 14.00 -34.24 11.87
C ARG A 183 14.50 -33.81 13.25
N LYS A 184 14.46 -34.71 14.24
CA LYS A 184 14.81 -34.48 15.67
C LYS A 184 16.18 -33.83 15.97
N LYS A 185 17.02 -33.55 14.97
CA LYS A 185 18.38 -33.00 15.11
C LYS A 185 18.55 -31.57 14.58
N VAL A 186 17.55 -30.95 13.96
CA VAL A 186 17.69 -29.60 13.36
C VAL A 186 17.12 -28.56 14.32
N ASN A 187 17.93 -27.55 14.68
CA ASN A 187 17.45 -26.38 15.41
C ASN A 187 16.82 -25.38 14.43
N VAL A 188 15.56 -25.63 14.08
CA VAL A 188 14.79 -24.82 13.11
C VAL A 188 14.70 -23.36 13.54
N GLN A 189 14.49 -23.09 14.83
CA GLN A 189 14.38 -21.73 15.37
C GLN A 189 15.67 -20.94 15.08
N ALA A 190 16.83 -21.49 15.45
CA ALA A 190 18.12 -20.84 15.24
C ALA A 190 18.42 -20.57 13.75
N LEU A 191 18.13 -21.53 12.87
CA LEU A 191 18.33 -21.37 11.42
C LEU A 191 17.39 -20.30 10.83
N TYR A 192 16.15 -20.27 11.29
CA TYR A 192 15.18 -19.29 10.86
C TYR A 192 15.58 -17.89 11.31
N ASP A 193 15.94 -17.73 12.59
CA ASP A 193 16.39 -16.45 13.17
C ASP A 193 17.64 -15.95 12.43
N GLN A 194 18.62 -16.81 12.19
CA GLN A 194 19.80 -16.47 11.39
C GLN A 194 19.43 -15.95 9.98
N THR A 195 18.45 -16.58 9.33
CA THR A 195 18.01 -16.18 7.99
C THR A 195 17.31 -14.82 8.02
N VAL A 196 16.45 -14.58 9.01
CA VAL A 196 15.73 -13.31 9.17
C VAL A 196 16.69 -12.19 9.52
N GLU A 197 17.61 -12.41 10.46
CA GLU A 197 18.63 -11.44 10.85
C GLU A 197 19.50 -11.02 9.66
N ALA A 198 19.94 -11.99 8.84
CA ALA A 198 20.69 -11.71 7.62
C ALA A 198 19.88 -10.86 6.61
N MET A 199 18.58 -11.16 6.45
CA MET A 199 17.70 -10.40 5.56
C MET A 199 17.51 -8.97 6.07
N GLU A 200 17.25 -8.79 7.36
CA GLU A 200 17.10 -7.46 7.95
C GLU A 200 18.42 -6.67 7.91
N ALA A 201 19.56 -7.32 8.16
CA ALA A 201 20.88 -6.71 8.04
C ALA A 201 21.15 -6.20 6.62
N MET A 202 20.82 -7.00 5.60
CA MET A 202 20.88 -6.60 4.20
C MET A 202 20.02 -5.35 3.94
N LEU A 203 18.76 -5.34 4.39
CA LEU A 203 17.85 -4.19 4.19
C LEU A 203 18.38 -2.92 4.88
N ARG A 204 18.84 -3.02 6.12
CA ARG A 204 19.44 -1.90 6.86
C ARG A 204 20.70 -1.38 6.16
N CYS A 205 21.55 -2.27 5.66
CA CYS A 205 22.77 -1.89 4.95
C CYS A 205 22.47 -1.16 3.63
N LEU A 206 21.48 -1.63 2.86
CA LEU A 206 21.04 -0.93 1.66
C LEU A 206 20.56 0.49 1.97
N LEU A 207 19.78 0.64 3.04
CA LEU A 207 19.30 1.95 3.45
C LEU A 207 20.41 2.85 4.01
N SER A 208 21.36 2.32 4.77
CA SER A 208 22.46 3.13 5.33
C SER A 208 23.43 3.64 4.26
N LYS A 209 23.59 2.89 3.15
CA LYS A 209 24.37 3.33 1.99
C LYS A 209 23.72 4.50 1.25
N ASN A 210 22.40 4.46 1.12
CA ASN A 210 21.60 5.50 0.48
C ASN A 210 20.49 5.98 1.43
N PRO A 211 20.82 6.77 2.47
CA PRO A 211 19.89 7.14 3.54
C PRO A 211 18.94 8.24 3.08
N ASN A 212 18.11 7.91 2.10
CA ASN A 212 17.12 8.79 1.53
C ASN A 212 15.77 8.08 1.39
N ALA A 213 14.74 8.88 1.31
CA ALA A 213 13.38 8.39 1.32
C ALA A 213 12.98 7.61 0.05
N THR A 214 13.71 7.78 -1.06
CA THR A 214 13.52 7.00 -2.29
C THR A 214 14.00 5.56 -2.13
N GLU A 215 15.19 5.34 -1.55
CA GLU A 215 15.70 3.98 -1.27
C GLU A 215 14.77 3.28 -0.27
N LEU A 216 14.35 3.97 0.80
CA LEU A 216 13.39 3.42 1.77
C LEU A 216 12.14 2.89 1.07
N LEU A 217 11.52 3.69 0.21
CA LEU A 217 10.31 3.27 -0.50
C LEU A 217 10.54 2.11 -1.46
N MET A 218 11.68 2.09 -2.16
CA MET A 218 12.03 0.98 -3.03
C MET A 218 12.09 -0.33 -2.23
N LEU A 219 12.77 -0.33 -1.08
CA LEU A 219 12.82 -1.49 -0.19
C LEU A 219 11.42 -1.91 0.28
N LEU A 220 10.59 -0.95 0.70
CA LEU A 220 9.23 -1.22 1.16
C LEU A 220 8.29 -1.68 0.02
N ASP A 221 8.55 -1.27 -1.21
CA ASP A 221 7.82 -1.73 -2.40
C ASP A 221 8.08 -3.22 -2.68
N HIS A 222 9.26 -3.75 -2.35
CA HIS A 222 9.53 -5.19 -2.37
C HIS A 222 8.80 -5.96 -1.24
N LEU A 223 8.44 -5.29 -0.14
CA LEU A 223 7.67 -5.89 0.95
C LEU A 223 6.15 -5.85 0.69
N ALA A 224 5.67 -4.89 -0.11
CA ALA A 224 4.25 -4.63 -0.30
C ALA A 224 3.39 -5.85 -0.74
N PRO A 225 3.84 -6.72 -1.68
CA PRO A 225 3.06 -7.90 -2.09
C PRO A 225 2.76 -8.88 -0.94
N TRP A 226 3.64 -8.93 0.05
CA TRP A 226 3.52 -9.85 1.18
C TRP A 226 2.56 -9.33 2.26
N MET A 227 2.30 -8.02 2.30
CA MET A 227 1.27 -7.44 3.18
C MET A 227 -0.16 -7.88 2.80
N THR A 228 -0.38 -8.27 1.55
CA THR A 228 -1.68 -8.74 1.05
C THR A 228 -1.77 -10.26 0.92
N SER A 229 -0.72 -11.00 1.31
CA SER A 229 -0.70 -12.46 1.24
C SER A 229 -1.90 -13.13 1.95
N GLY A 230 -2.36 -14.26 1.39
CA GLY A 230 -3.34 -15.13 2.04
C GLY A 230 -2.81 -15.75 3.36
N GLN A 231 -1.50 -15.91 3.50
CA GLN A 231 -0.89 -16.57 4.64
C GLN A 231 -0.63 -15.60 5.80
N ALA A 232 -1.05 -15.99 7.01
CA ALA A 232 -0.90 -15.16 8.20
C ALA A 232 0.57 -14.90 8.57
N HIS A 233 1.43 -15.92 8.50
CA HIS A 233 2.84 -15.81 8.87
C HIS A 233 3.61 -14.90 7.90
N GLU A 234 3.32 -14.97 6.59
CA GLU A 234 3.87 -14.04 5.59
C GLU A 234 3.54 -12.59 5.92
N ARG A 235 2.26 -12.29 6.20
CA ARG A 235 1.83 -10.94 6.58
C ARG A 235 2.49 -10.47 7.88
N ALA A 236 2.60 -11.33 8.89
CA ALA A 236 3.21 -11.00 10.17
C ALA A 236 4.69 -10.63 10.01
N ARG A 237 5.47 -11.46 9.28
CA ARG A 237 6.88 -11.19 8.95
C ARG A 237 7.04 -9.86 8.22
N THR A 238 6.14 -9.60 7.27
CA THR A 238 6.15 -8.37 6.50
C THR A 238 5.93 -7.15 7.37
N VAL A 239 4.91 -7.16 8.23
CA VAL A 239 4.64 -6.04 9.15
C VAL A 239 5.82 -5.80 10.08
N ASN A 240 6.41 -6.85 10.64
CA ASN A 240 7.57 -6.73 11.52
C ASN A 240 8.78 -6.13 10.80
N THR A 241 9.11 -6.65 9.62
CA THR A 241 10.24 -6.15 8.81
C THR A 241 10.01 -4.71 8.36
N TYR A 242 8.78 -4.38 7.97
CA TYR A 242 8.37 -3.04 7.55
C TYR A 242 8.58 -2.03 8.67
N VAL A 243 8.13 -2.34 9.88
CA VAL A 243 8.27 -1.49 11.07
C VAL A 243 9.73 -1.39 11.51
N SER A 244 10.46 -2.51 11.50
CA SER A 244 11.89 -2.57 11.80
C SER A 244 12.69 -1.62 10.88
N LEU A 245 12.37 -1.61 9.59
CA LEU A 245 13.01 -0.72 8.61
C LEU A 245 12.64 0.75 8.81
N LEU A 246 11.38 1.05 9.15
CA LEU A 246 10.95 2.43 9.45
C LEU A 246 11.61 2.97 10.72
N LYS A 247 11.69 2.17 11.78
CA LYS A 247 12.43 2.53 13.01
C LYS A 247 13.91 2.76 12.73
N PHE A 248 14.51 1.90 11.91
CA PHE A 248 15.89 2.08 11.48
C PHE A 248 16.07 3.39 10.67
N ALA A 249 15.15 3.71 9.77
CA ALA A 249 15.18 4.97 9.02
C ALA A 249 15.07 6.20 9.95
N ALA A 250 14.18 6.14 10.95
CA ALA A 250 13.98 7.23 11.92
C ALA A 250 15.19 7.45 12.83
N THR A 251 15.92 6.38 13.17
CA THR A 251 17.12 6.44 14.02
C THR A 251 18.42 6.67 13.24
N CYS A 252 18.37 6.62 11.91
CA CYS A 252 19.54 6.80 11.06
C CYS A 252 19.94 8.29 11.00
N PRO A 253 21.11 8.71 11.54
CA PRO A 253 21.44 10.12 11.69
C PRO A 253 21.57 10.88 10.37
N THR A 254 21.94 10.17 9.30
CA THR A 254 22.12 10.72 7.95
C THR A 254 20.84 10.67 7.13
N PHE A 255 19.76 10.08 7.66
CA PHE A 255 18.50 9.96 6.96
C PHE A 255 17.73 11.27 7.03
N HIS A 256 17.68 11.95 5.89
CA HIS A 256 16.91 13.18 5.77
C HIS A 256 15.55 12.90 5.12
N MET A 257 14.52 12.86 5.94
CA MET A 257 13.14 12.86 5.47
C MET A 257 12.71 14.30 5.26
N SER A 258 12.48 14.71 4.01
CA SER A 258 11.87 16.03 3.75
C SER A 258 10.50 16.09 4.43
N PRO A 259 10.15 17.19 5.12
CA PRO A 259 8.81 17.36 5.71
C PRO A 259 7.71 17.30 4.64
N GLU A 260 8.05 17.61 3.39
CA GLU A 260 7.15 17.51 2.23
C GLU A 260 7.10 16.10 1.63
N PHE A 261 7.78 15.11 2.23
CA PHE A 261 7.87 13.77 1.68
C PHE A 261 6.47 13.17 1.52
N PRO A 262 5.95 13.08 0.28
CA PRO A 262 4.54 12.79 0.04
C PRO A 262 4.16 11.41 0.56
N LYS A 263 5.12 10.47 0.44
CA LYS A 263 4.85 9.05 0.58
C LYS A 263 4.75 8.61 2.04
N LEU A 264 4.95 9.49 3.03
CA LEU A 264 4.62 9.20 4.44
C LEU A 264 3.16 8.77 4.60
N GLY A 265 2.25 9.45 3.89
CA GLY A 265 0.83 9.07 3.88
C GLY A 265 0.59 7.64 3.38
N ARG A 266 1.35 7.21 2.37
CA ARG A 266 1.33 5.84 1.86
C ARG A 266 1.81 4.83 2.90
N LEU A 267 2.88 5.16 3.63
CA LEU A 267 3.43 4.27 4.67
C LEU A 267 2.41 4.03 5.79
N ILE A 268 1.85 5.13 6.32
CA ILE A 268 0.82 5.07 7.36
C ILE A 268 -0.42 4.36 6.83
N GLY A 269 -0.81 4.60 5.58
CA GLY A 269 -1.94 3.92 4.93
C GLY A 269 -1.75 2.40 4.87
N GLN A 270 -0.58 1.92 4.48
CA GLN A 270 -0.26 0.49 4.40
C GLN A 270 -0.34 -0.19 5.77
N LEU A 271 0.19 0.42 6.82
CA LEU A 271 0.10 -0.09 8.19
C LEU A 271 -1.33 0.01 8.76
N CYS A 272 -2.04 1.13 8.53
CA CYS A 272 -3.44 1.30 8.93
C CYS A 272 -4.34 0.20 8.35
N LEU A 273 -4.08 -0.24 7.13
CA LEU A 273 -4.82 -1.36 6.52
C LEU A 273 -4.60 -2.69 7.25
N ARG A 274 -3.43 -2.89 7.88
CA ARG A 274 -3.12 -4.07 8.69
C ARG A 274 -3.68 -4.03 10.10
N VAL A 275 -4.05 -2.86 10.63
CA VAL A 275 -4.70 -2.74 11.94
C VAL A 275 -5.97 -3.58 12.06
N ASN A 276 -6.67 -3.85 10.94
CA ASN A 276 -7.85 -4.71 10.91
C ASN A 276 -7.57 -6.14 10.39
N ASP A 277 -6.33 -6.65 10.45
CA ASP A 277 -5.95 -7.95 9.91
C ASP A 277 -6.85 -9.10 10.45
N PRO A 278 -7.15 -10.13 9.64
CA PRO A 278 -7.84 -11.34 10.12
C PRO A 278 -7.22 -11.96 11.39
N ARG A 279 -5.90 -11.83 11.56
CA ARG A 279 -5.17 -12.25 12.77
C ARG A 279 -4.98 -11.05 13.69
N LYS A 280 -5.53 -11.14 14.90
CA LYS A 280 -5.56 -10.03 15.87
C LYS A 280 -4.16 -9.58 16.28
N GLU A 281 -3.24 -10.53 16.43
CA GLU A 281 -1.83 -10.27 16.77
C GLU A 281 -1.17 -9.33 15.74
N ILE A 282 -1.43 -9.54 14.44
CA ILE A 282 -0.89 -8.71 13.36
C ILE A 282 -1.50 -7.30 13.42
N GLY A 283 -2.81 -7.21 13.64
CA GLY A 283 -3.49 -5.92 13.76
C GLY A 283 -3.04 -5.11 14.97
N GLN A 284 -2.80 -5.78 16.11
CA GLN A 284 -2.25 -5.16 17.30
C GLN A 284 -0.82 -4.66 17.07
N GLN A 285 0.03 -5.47 16.44
CA GLN A 285 1.39 -5.06 16.12
C GLN A 285 1.42 -3.84 15.20
N ALA A 286 0.60 -3.85 14.13
CA ALA A 286 0.48 -2.70 13.23
C ALA A 286 0.00 -1.44 13.96
N TYR A 287 -0.94 -1.58 14.89
CA TYR A 287 -1.44 -0.47 15.70
C TYR A 287 -0.37 0.15 16.59
N ILE A 288 0.33 -0.68 17.38
CA ILE A 288 1.41 -0.24 18.28
C ILE A 288 2.48 0.47 17.46
N SER A 289 2.87 -0.14 16.33
CA SER A 289 3.92 0.42 15.47
C SER A 289 3.53 1.77 14.87
N CYS A 290 2.26 1.99 14.52
CA CYS A 290 1.78 3.30 14.10
C CYS A 290 1.92 4.35 15.20
N LEU A 291 1.62 4.01 16.46
CA LEU A 291 1.73 4.94 17.57
C LEU A 291 3.20 5.24 17.95
N GLU A 292 4.07 4.23 17.90
CA GLU A 292 5.51 4.42 18.18
C GLU A 292 6.18 5.38 17.17
N MET A 293 5.78 5.32 15.90
CA MET A 293 6.28 6.27 14.89
C MET A 293 5.84 7.72 15.16
N GLU A 294 4.70 7.92 15.83
CA GLU A 294 4.27 9.25 16.25
C GLU A 294 5.14 9.76 17.41
N THR A 295 5.41 8.92 18.41
CA THR A 295 6.17 9.31 19.60
C THR A 295 7.63 9.63 19.31
N ASP A 296 8.28 8.86 18.42
CA ASP A 296 9.69 9.05 18.07
C ASP A 296 9.90 10.32 17.22
N SER A 297 8.87 10.78 16.50
CA SER A 297 8.93 12.04 15.74
C SER A 297 8.86 13.32 16.60
N LEU A 298 8.64 13.17 17.92
CA LEU A 298 8.33 14.26 18.85
C LEU A 298 9.41 14.51 19.93
N GLU A 299 10.66 14.10 19.71
CA GLU A 299 11.77 14.40 20.65
C GLU A 299 12.09 15.91 20.80
N THR A 300 11.48 16.80 20.03
CA THR A 300 11.54 18.25 20.25
C THR A 300 10.34 18.79 21.05
N GLU A 301 10.58 19.02 22.35
CA GLU A 301 9.96 19.99 23.28
C GLU A 301 8.58 19.74 23.96
N HIS A 302 7.79 18.71 23.67
CA HIS A 302 6.47 18.56 24.33
C HIS A 302 6.18 17.20 24.99
N HIS A 303 7.11 16.71 25.80
CA HIS A 303 7.00 15.46 26.58
C HIS A 303 5.97 15.47 27.74
N GLN A 304 5.22 16.55 27.98
CA GLN A 304 4.24 16.61 29.08
C GLN A 304 2.77 16.45 28.67
N ARG A 305 2.46 16.31 27.37
CA ARG A 305 1.05 16.22 26.90
C ARG A 305 0.56 14.85 26.44
N TYR A 306 1.41 13.82 26.43
CA TYR A 306 1.07 12.51 25.85
C TYR A 306 1.27 11.31 26.80
N LYS A 307 1.01 11.49 28.10
CA LYS A 307 0.79 10.34 29.00
C LYS A 307 -0.56 9.64 28.81
N GLU A 308 -1.39 10.14 27.90
CA GLU A 308 -2.60 9.45 27.44
C GLU A 308 -2.36 8.94 26.02
N ILE A 309 -1.57 7.86 25.89
CA ILE A 309 -1.59 7.02 24.69
C ILE A 309 -3.06 6.71 24.41
N PRO A 310 -3.61 6.94 23.20
CA PRO A 310 -4.97 6.54 22.91
C PRO A 310 -5.06 5.02 22.96
N GLY A 311 -5.39 4.47 24.13
CA GLY A 311 -5.94 3.14 24.37
C GLY A 311 -5.09 1.93 23.96
N THR A 312 -5.06 0.95 24.85
CA THR A 312 -4.87 -0.46 24.50
C THR A 312 -5.64 -0.82 23.22
N TYR A 313 -5.01 -1.55 22.30
CA TYR A 313 -5.62 -2.01 21.05
C TYR A 313 -7.02 -2.59 21.29
N ASN A 314 -8.06 -1.97 20.71
CA ASN A 314 -9.42 -2.40 20.95
C ASN A 314 -9.75 -3.63 20.09
N LEU A 315 -9.73 -4.81 20.72
CA LEU A 315 -10.03 -6.09 20.09
C LEU A 315 -11.49 -6.22 19.60
N THR A 316 -12.41 -5.46 20.19
CA THR A 316 -13.86 -5.54 19.87
C THR A 316 -14.26 -4.58 18.74
N ARG A 317 -13.52 -3.48 18.57
CA ARG A 317 -13.81 -2.41 17.61
C ARG A 317 -12.53 -1.99 16.85
N PRO A 318 -12.01 -2.85 15.96
CA PRO A 318 -10.76 -2.56 15.24
C PRO A 318 -10.83 -1.32 14.33
N HIS A 319 -12.03 -0.93 13.87
CA HIS A 319 -12.23 0.33 13.14
C HIS A 319 -11.97 1.58 14.01
N GLN A 320 -12.18 1.49 15.32
CA GLN A 320 -11.88 2.59 16.24
C GLN A 320 -10.37 2.79 16.35
N ASN A 321 -9.59 1.71 16.35
CA ASN A 321 -8.13 1.77 16.35
C ASN A 321 -7.60 2.54 15.13
N ILE A 322 -8.12 2.23 13.93
CA ILE A 322 -7.80 2.98 12.71
C ILE A 322 -8.15 4.46 12.86
N THR A 323 -9.34 4.76 13.38
CA THR A 323 -9.78 6.15 13.57
C THR A 323 -8.88 6.90 14.55
N ASN A 324 -8.41 6.22 15.60
CA ASN A 324 -7.49 6.79 16.57
C ASN A 324 -6.13 7.12 15.92
N ILE A 325 -5.58 6.21 15.11
CA ILE A 325 -4.32 6.47 14.38
C ILE A 325 -4.47 7.68 13.46
N ILE A 326 -5.54 7.75 12.66
CA ILE A 326 -5.71 8.87 11.72
C ILE A 326 -5.82 10.21 12.47
N LYS A 327 -6.48 10.21 13.64
CA LYS A 327 -6.55 11.41 14.49
C LYS A 327 -5.20 11.79 15.11
N ALA A 328 -4.42 10.81 15.54
CA ALA A 328 -3.06 11.00 16.05
C ALA A 328 -2.14 11.66 15.00
N PHE A 329 -2.15 11.13 13.78
CA PHE A 329 -1.32 11.67 12.70
C PHE A 329 -1.84 12.98 12.11
N GLU A 330 -3.08 13.40 12.37
CA GLU A 330 -3.68 14.58 11.75
C GLU A 330 -2.77 15.81 11.71
N PRO A 331 -2.31 16.36 12.85
CA PRO A 331 -1.65 17.67 12.85
C PRO A 331 -0.32 17.63 12.09
N HIS A 332 0.24 16.43 11.91
CA HIS A 332 1.53 16.21 11.29
C HIS A 332 1.45 15.96 9.78
N LEU A 333 0.28 15.56 9.25
CA LEU A 333 0.14 15.27 7.81
C LEU A 333 -0.16 16.52 6.98
N THR A 334 0.67 16.74 5.97
CA THR A 334 0.44 17.72 4.90
C THR A 334 -0.74 17.33 4.00
N SER A 335 -1.21 18.27 3.16
CA SER A 335 -2.23 17.99 2.13
C SER A 335 -1.86 16.78 1.28
N ARG A 336 -0.63 16.77 0.75
CA ARG A 336 -0.15 15.73 -0.15
C ARG A 336 -0.04 14.37 0.54
N GLN A 337 0.44 14.32 1.79
CA GLN A 337 0.48 13.08 2.57
C GLN A 337 -0.93 12.58 2.90
N THR A 338 -1.88 13.47 3.20
CA THR A 338 -3.28 13.08 3.42
C THR A 338 -3.89 12.46 2.16
N THR A 339 -3.57 13.03 0.99
CA THR A 339 -3.95 12.47 -0.32
C THR A 339 -3.34 11.10 -0.56
N GLU A 340 -2.05 10.90 -0.31
CA GLU A 340 -1.38 9.60 -0.46
C GLU A 340 -1.98 8.53 0.48
N LEU A 341 -2.34 8.92 1.71
CA LEU A 341 -3.00 8.03 2.66
C LEU A 341 -4.38 7.60 2.15
N LEU A 342 -5.17 8.54 1.63
CA LEU A 342 -6.46 8.27 0.99
C LEU A 342 -6.31 7.34 -0.22
N LEU A 343 -5.41 7.66 -1.14
CA LEU A 343 -5.19 6.88 -2.36
C LEU A 343 -4.64 5.48 -2.06
N THR A 344 -3.84 5.33 -1.01
CA THR A 344 -3.37 4.01 -0.55
C THR A 344 -4.53 3.17 -0.02
N ALA A 345 -5.43 3.76 0.75
CA ALA A 345 -6.63 3.07 1.24
C ALA A 345 -7.57 2.67 0.09
N LEU A 346 -7.69 3.48 -0.96
CA LEU A 346 -8.48 3.13 -2.15
C LEU A 346 -7.77 2.08 -3.02
N GLY A 347 -6.45 2.18 -3.17
CA GLY A 347 -5.64 1.27 -3.99
C GLY A 347 -5.71 -0.19 -3.53
N CYS A 348 -5.86 -0.44 -2.22
CA CYS A 348 -5.97 -1.80 -1.70
C CYS A 348 -7.25 -2.53 -2.14
N LEU A 349 -8.25 -1.82 -2.68
CA LEU A 349 -9.54 -2.39 -3.07
C LEU A 349 -9.46 -3.30 -4.30
N LYS A 350 -8.37 -3.23 -5.08
CA LYS A 350 -8.13 -4.11 -6.24
C LYS A 350 -8.09 -5.59 -5.85
N GLU A 351 -7.49 -5.89 -4.69
CA GLU A 351 -7.25 -7.25 -4.18
C GLU A 351 -7.80 -7.42 -2.75
N ALA A 352 -8.80 -6.61 -2.37
CA ALA A 352 -9.25 -6.57 -0.99
C ALA A 352 -9.93 -7.88 -0.54
N ASN A 353 -9.87 -8.16 0.76
CA ASN A 353 -10.73 -9.10 1.45
C ASN A 353 -11.70 -8.34 2.37
N LYS A 354 -12.60 -9.04 3.06
CA LYS A 354 -13.60 -8.40 3.94
C LYS A 354 -13.00 -7.45 4.99
N HIS A 355 -11.80 -7.76 5.48
CA HIS A 355 -11.11 -6.99 6.52
C HIS A 355 -10.45 -5.73 5.95
N THR A 356 -9.77 -5.84 4.81
CA THR A 356 -9.14 -4.69 4.16
C THR A 356 -10.17 -3.76 3.54
N THR A 357 -11.27 -4.28 2.99
CA THR A 357 -12.43 -3.45 2.57
C THR A 357 -12.96 -2.64 3.75
N ALA A 358 -13.15 -3.27 4.92
CA ALA A 358 -13.63 -2.57 6.11
C ALA A 358 -12.61 -1.51 6.59
N ALA A 359 -11.32 -1.83 6.59
CA ALA A 359 -10.27 -0.87 6.94
C ALA A 359 -10.25 0.32 5.96
N SER A 360 -10.26 0.06 4.66
CA SER A 360 -10.33 1.08 3.60
C SER A 360 -11.55 2.00 3.78
N HIS A 361 -12.72 1.42 4.03
CA HIS A 361 -13.92 2.19 4.32
C HIS A 361 -13.77 3.08 5.57
N THR A 362 -13.19 2.56 6.65
CA THR A 362 -12.94 3.34 7.87
C THR A 362 -11.95 4.47 7.62
N ILE A 363 -10.83 4.20 6.92
CA ILE A 363 -9.82 5.20 6.60
C ILE A 363 -10.42 6.32 5.75
N THR A 364 -11.03 5.97 4.62
CA THR A 364 -11.68 6.92 3.71
C THR A 364 -12.75 7.73 4.42
N SER A 365 -13.62 7.10 5.22
CA SER A 365 -14.65 7.81 5.97
C SER A 365 -14.08 8.76 7.03
N ALA A 366 -12.98 8.40 7.70
CA ALA A 366 -12.35 9.26 8.69
C ALA A 366 -11.72 10.50 8.02
N ILE A 367 -11.02 10.30 6.90
CA ILE A 367 -10.44 11.40 6.11
C ILE A 367 -11.52 12.34 5.59
N MET A 368 -12.57 11.79 4.97
CA MET A 368 -13.64 12.62 4.40
C MET A 368 -14.44 13.38 5.45
N LYS A 369 -14.53 12.85 6.68
CA LYS A 369 -15.22 13.51 7.79
C LYS A 369 -14.39 14.63 8.41
N CYS A 370 -13.10 14.39 8.64
CA CYS A 370 -12.28 15.27 9.47
C CYS A 370 -11.30 16.13 8.64
N TYR A 371 -10.82 15.62 7.50
CA TYR A 371 -9.64 16.15 6.81
C TYR A 371 -9.90 16.51 5.34
N LYS A 372 -11.17 16.55 4.94
CA LYS A 372 -11.60 16.92 3.58
C LYS A 372 -11.09 18.29 3.12
N HIS A 373 -10.93 19.24 4.03
CA HIS A 373 -10.37 20.56 3.72
C HIS A 373 -8.92 20.49 3.21
N LYS A 374 -8.12 19.55 3.73
CA LYS A 374 -6.72 19.35 3.29
C LYS A 374 -6.62 18.79 1.87
N LEU A 375 -7.70 18.25 1.31
CA LEU A 375 -7.68 17.61 -0.01
C LEU A 375 -7.95 18.58 -1.17
N GLN A 376 -8.38 19.82 -0.90
CA GLN A 376 -8.90 20.76 -1.91
C GLN A 376 -7.97 20.93 -3.12
N GLU A 377 -6.68 21.19 -2.88
CA GLU A 377 -5.69 21.42 -3.95
C GLU A 377 -5.41 20.17 -4.80
N GLN A 378 -5.70 18.98 -4.26
CA GLN A 378 -5.38 17.69 -4.86
C GLN A 378 -6.63 16.98 -5.41
N VAL A 379 -7.80 17.64 -5.39
CA VAL A 379 -9.07 17.05 -5.87
C VAL A 379 -8.96 16.52 -7.30
N PRO A 380 -8.37 17.25 -8.28
CA PRO A 380 -8.27 16.75 -9.64
C PRO A 380 -7.46 15.45 -9.74
N ASP A 381 -6.30 15.42 -9.07
CA ASP A 381 -5.42 14.24 -9.05
C ASP A 381 -6.10 13.05 -8.36
N ILE A 382 -6.85 13.28 -7.27
CA ILE A 382 -7.62 12.24 -6.60
C ILE A 382 -8.67 11.66 -7.55
N VAL A 383 -9.41 12.50 -8.27
CA VAL A 383 -10.46 12.05 -9.20
C VAL A 383 -9.87 11.23 -10.33
N ASP A 384 -8.76 11.67 -10.92
CA ASP A 384 -8.05 10.94 -11.97
C ASP A 384 -7.55 9.58 -11.49
N GLN A 385 -6.88 9.54 -10.33
CA GLN A 385 -6.38 8.29 -9.74
C GLN A 385 -7.51 7.32 -9.40
N VAL A 386 -8.64 7.81 -8.86
CA VAL A 386 -9.81 6.95 -8.61
C VAL A 386 -10.40 6.42 -9.91
N HIS A 387 -10.48 7.26 -10.96
CA HIS A 387 -10.97 6.85 -12.27
C HIS A 387 -10.14 5.70 -12.86
N GLN A 388 -8.82 5.84 -12.86
CA GLN A 388 -7.89 4.82 -13.34
C GLN A 388 -8.05 3.51 -12.55
N GLN A 389 -8.20 3.60 -11.23
CA GLN A 389 -8.30 2.44 -10.35
C GLN A 389 -9.65 1.70 -10.43
N LEU A 390 -10.76 2.39 -10.71
CA LEU A 390 -12.11 1.81 -10.77
C LEU A 390 -12.20 0.63 -11.75
N SER A 391 -11.43 0.68 -12.84
CA SER A 391 -11.39 -0.37 -13.85
C SER A 391 -10.82 -1.70 -13.37
N PHE A 392 -9.97 -1.66 -12.34
CA PHE A 392 -9.29 -2.81 -11.76
C PHE A 392 -10.01 -3.41 -10.54
N VAL A 393 -11.06 -2.75 -10.01
CA VAL A 393 -11.80 -3.24 -8.85
C VAL A 393 -12.98 -4.11 -9.27
N TYR A 394 -12.87 -5.42 -8.99
CA TYR A 394 -13.87 -6.40 -9.41
C TYR A 394 -15.20 -6.28 -8.65
N ARG A 395 -15.15 -6.20 -7.30
CA ARG A 395 -16.38 -6.25 -6.49
C ARG A 395 -17.13 -4.92 -6.52
N PHE A 396 -18.44 -5.00 -6.73
CA PHE A 396 -19.32 -3.83 -6.74
C PHE A 396 -19.25 -3.04 -5.42
N ARG A 397 -19.26 -3.72 -4.26
CA ARG A 397 -19.19 -3.07 -2.93
C ARG A 397 -17.91 -2.25 -2.75
N ASP A 398 -16.79 -2.77 -3.23
CA ASP A 398 -15.48 -2.10 -3.14
C ASP A 398 -15.47 -0.85 -4.05
N ARG A 399 -16.01 -0.94 -5.28
CA ARG A 399 -16.22 0.22 -6.15
C ARG A 399 -17.10 1.30 -5.51
N GLN A 400 -18.10 0.93 -4.71
CA GLN A 400 -18.94 1.92 -4.02
C GLN A 400 -18.17 2.78 -3.01
N ILE A 401 -17.05 2.31 -2.46
CA ILE A 401 -16.20 3.11 -1.56
C ILE A 401 -15.55 4.24 -2.34
N MET A 402 -14.94 3.92 -3.49
CA MET A 402 -14.36 4.91 -4.43
C MET A 402 -15.40 5.93 -4.91
N MET A 403 -16.58 5.45 -5.31
CA MET A 403 -17.67 6.32 -5.75
C MET A 403 -18.13 7.28 -4.63
N ARG A 404 -18.22 6.83 -3.39
CA ARG A 404 -18.57 7.69 -2.26
C ARG A 404 -17.53 8.76 -2.00
N VAL A 405 -16.23 8.46 -2.17
CA VAL A 405 -15.18 9.47 -2.06
C VAL A 405 -15.37 10.57 -3.09
N ILE A 406 -15.59 10.23 -4.37
CA ILE A 406 -15.86 11.23 -5.42
C ILE A 406 -17.13 12.04 -5.09
N SER A 407 -18.20 11.36 -4.67
CA SER A 407 -19.45 12.00 -4.25
C SER A 407 -19.20 13.03 -3.16
N GLN A 408 -18.55 12.61 -2.07
CA GLN A 408 -18.26 13.47 -0.94
C GLN A 408 -17.38 14.65 -1.36
N LEU A 409 -16.36 14.46 -2.19
CA LEU A 409 -15.58 15.57 -2.72
C LEU A 409 -16.44 16.56 -3.50
N ALA A 410 -17.36 16.06 -4.35
CA ALA A 410 -18.27 16.91 -5.13
C ALA A 410 -19.20 17.77 -4.27
N HIS A 411 -19.62 17.30 -3.08
CA HIS A 411 -20.41 18.11 -2.13
C HIS A 411 -19.68 19.38 -1.64
N SER A 412 -18.35 19.49 -1.80
CA SER A 412 -17.61 20.72 -1.45
C SER A 412 -16.85 21.35 -2.61
N TYR A 413 -16.38 20.55 -3.56
CA TYR A 413 -15.47 20.97 -4.63
C TYR A 413 -16.04 20.54 -5.99
N MET A 414 -17.29 20.90 -6.24
CA MET A 414 -18.05 20.46 -7.43
C MET A 414 -17.34 20.84 -8.74
N ALA A 415 -16.80 22.05 -8.82
CA ALA A 415 -16.15 22.57 -10.03
C ALA A 415 -14.87 21.80 -10.35
N GLU A 416 -14.05 21.54 -9.33
CA GLU A 416 -12.79 20.80 -9.41
C GLU A 416 -13.05 19.34 -9.80
N VAL A 417 -14.05 18.69 -9.19
CA VAL A 417 -14.44 17.32 -9.54
C VAL A 417 -14.96 17.24 -10.98
N CYS A 418 -15.84 18.15 -11.38
CA CYS A 418 -16.37 18.15 -12.75
C CYS A 418 -15.26 18.41 -13.77
N GLY A 419 -14.39 19.39 -13.52
CA GLY A 419 -13.24 19.70 -14.37
C GLY A 419 -12.36 18.49 -14.59
N ALA A 420 -11.98 17.79 -13.51
CA ALA A 420 -11.16 16.58 -13.59
C ALA A 420 -11.85 15.44 -14.36
N LEU A 421 -13.14 15.20 -14.14
CA LEU A 421 -13.89 14.18 -14.88
C LEU A 421 -13.98 14.49 -16.38
N LEU A 422 -14.02 15.76 -16.76
CA LEU A 422 -14.04 16.20 -18.16
C LEU A 422 -12.67 16.10 -18.85
N GLN A 423 -11.57 16.13 -18.10
CA GLN A 423 -10.22 15.83 -18.60
C GLN A 423 -9.93 14.32 -18.69
N GLY A 424 -10.87 13.47 -18.24
CA GLY A 424 -10.75 12.03 -18.30
C GLY A 424 -10.77 11.47 -19.74
N PRO A 425 -10.63 10.13 -19.89
CA PRO A 425 -10.57 9.50 -21.20
C PRO A 425 -11.84 9.76 -22.04
N PHE A 426 -11.62 10.19 -23.28
CA PHE A 426 -12.64 10.44 -24.28
C PHE A 426 -12.42 9.52 -25.51
N PRO A 427 -13.47 8.84 -26.04
CA PRO A 427 -14.87 8.87 -25.61
C PRO A 427 -15.11 8.34 -24.19
N MET A 428 -16.17 8.85 -23.55
CA MET A 428 -16.50 8.59 -22.15
C MET A 428 -16.61 7.09 -21.85
N THR A 429 -15.85 6.62 -20.85
CA THR A 429 -15.87 5.22 -20.41
C THR A 429 -17.15 4.85 -19.64
N ARG A 430 -17.43 3.54 -19.50
CA ARG A 430 -18.53 3.06 -18.64
C ARG A 430 -18.42 3.56 -17.20
N PHE A 431 -17.20 3.64 -16.66
CA PHE A 431 -16.96 4.05 -15.27
C PHE A 431 -17.15 5.56 -15.10
N SER A 432 -16.73 6.36 -16.09
CA SER A 432 -17.06 7.80 -16.13
C SER A 432 -18.57 8.01 -16.12
N ALA A 433 -19.33 7.25 -16.93
CA ALA A 433 -20.78 7.33 -16.95
C ALA A 433 -21.40 6.92 -15.59
N GLU A 434 -20.89 5.85 -14.96
CA GLU A 434 -21.31 5.45 -13.61
C GLU A 434 -21.06 6.56 -12.57
N ILE A 435 -19.92 7.26 -12.63
CA ILE A 435 -19.61 8.40 -11.75
C ILE A 435 -20.64 9.52 -11.95
N TRP A 436 -20.89 9.95 -13.19
CA TRP A 436 -21.86 11.02 -13.47
C TRP A 436 -23.27 10.69 -12.97
N CYS A 437 -23.74 9.45 -13.20
CA CYS A 437 -25.02 8.98 -12.69
C CYS A 437 -25.05 8.97 -11.15
N MET A 438 -23.95 8.54 -10.51
CA MET A 438 -23.83 8.49 -9.06
C MET A 438 -23.83 9.89 -8.44
N LEU A 439 -23.07 10.84 -9.02
CA LEU A 439 -23.08 12.25 -8.60
C LEU A 439 -24.49 12.82 -8.69
N THR A 440 -25.16 12.65 -9.82
CA THR A 440 -26.54 13.11 -10.03
C THR A 440 -27.51 12.55 -8.99
N LYS A 441 -27.34 11.28 -8.61
CA LYS A 441 -28.17 10.62 -7.60
C LYS A 441 -27.91 11.14 -6.18
N THR A 442 -26.68 11.52 -5.86
CA THR A 442 -26.23 11.86 -4.49
C THR A 442 -26.24 13.36 -4.18
N CYS A 443 -26.26 14.21 -5.21
CA CYS A 443 -26.40 15.66 -5.05
C CYS A 443 -27.77 16.04 -4.50
N SER A 444 -27.82 17.07 -3.67
CA SER A 444 -29.03 17.87 -3.41
C SER A 444 -29.45 18.65 -4.66
N ASP A 445 -30.66 19.22 -4.67
CA ASP A 445 -31.17 19.95 -5.85
C ASP A 445 -30.35 21.23 -6.12
N TYR A 446 -29.84 21.85 -5.06
CA TYR A 446 -28.87 22.96 -5.16
C TYR A 446 -27.56 22.51 -5.82
N GLU A 447 -26.96 21.42 -5.35
CA GLU A 447 -25.71 20.90 -5.92
C GLU A 447 -25.87 20.43 -7.36
N LEU A 448 -27.03 19.87 -7.70
CA LEU A 448 -27.37 19.51 -9.07
C LEU A 448 -27.41 20.75 -9.98
N THR A 449 -27.96 21.85 -9.49
CA THR A 449 -27.95 23.14 -10.20
C THR A 449 -26.52 23.65 -10.41
N VAL A 450 -25.65 23.52 -9.41
CA VAL A 450 -24.22 23.88 -9.52
C VAL A 450 -23.51 22.99 -10.56
N LEU A 451 -23.70 21.67 -10.49
CA LEU A 451 -23.13 20.71 -11.44
C LEU A 451 -23.51 21.06 -12.87
N VAL A 452 -24.80 21.30 -13.12
CA VAL A 452 -25.30 21.66 -14.45
C VAL A 452 -24.74 22.98 -14.94
N LYS A 453 -24.61 23.99 -14.07
CA LYS A 453 -23.98 25.28 -14.42
C LYS A 453 -22.50 25.11 -14.79
N VAL A 454 -21.76 24.27 -14.07
CA VAL A 454 -20.36 23.96 -14.40
C VAL A 454 -20.27 23.29 -15.77
N LEU A 455 -21.06 22.25 -16.02
CA LEU A 455 -21.08 21.58 -17.33
C LEU A 455 -21.48 22.53 -18.47
N LEU A 456 -22.45 23.43 -18.24
CA LEU A 456 -22.89 24.39 -19.23
C LEU A 456 -21.79 25.38 -19.58
N LYS A 457 -21.02 25.84 -18.58
CA LYS A 457 -19.87 26.71 -18.77
C LYS A 457 -18.79 26.03 -19.63
N GLU A 458 -18.47 24.77 -19.33
CA GLU A 458 -17.47 23.99 -20.08
C GLU A 458 -17.94 23.68 -21.51
N LEU A 459 -19.25 23.46 -21.71
CA LEU A 459 -19.85 23.28 -23.04
C LEU A 459 -19.82 24.57 -23.88
N GLN A 460 -19.88 25.73 -23.24
CA GLN A 460 -19.86 27.04 -23.90
C GLN A 460 -18.45 27.54 -24.22
N LEU A 461 -17.39 26.79 -23.88
CA LEU A 461 -16.03 27.14 -24.28
C LEU A 461 -15.91 27.24 -25.80
N ASN A 462 -15.28 28.31 -26.27
CA ASN A 462 -15.05 28.55 -27.69
C ASN A 462 -13.81 27.74 -28.14
N PRO A 463 -13.98 26.66 -28.93
CA PRO A 463 -12.88 25.76 -29.28
C PRO A 463 -11.76 26.47 -30.06
N LYS A 464 -12.09 27.51 -30.83
CA LYS A 464 -11.10 28.28 -31.61
C LYS A 464 -10.21 29.17 -30.75
N ALA A 465 -10.73 29.65 -29.62
CA ALA A 465 -9.99 30.53 -28.71
C ALA A 465 -9.12 29.73 -27.73
N THR A 466 -9.58 28.55 -27.34
CA THR A 466 -8.90 27.70 -26.35
C THR A 466 -8.02 26.61 -26.98
N GLY A 467 -8.21 26.28 -28.27
CA GLY A 467 -7.59 25.13 -28.92
C GLY A 467 -8.08 23.78 -28.40
N ASN A 468 -9.08 23.77 -27.50
CA ASN A 468 -9.57 22.58 -26.83
C ASN A 468 -10.96 22.19 -27.35
N TYR A 469 -10.96 21.29 -28.32
CA TYR A 469 -12.18 20.74 -28.93
C TYR A 469 -12.78 19.57 -28.14
N ILE A 470 -12.01 18.97 -27.23
CA ILE A 470 -12.41 17.76 -26.50
C ILE A 470 -13.31 18.09 -25.31
N THR A 471 -12.97 19.11 -24.52
CA THR A 471 -13.72 19.45 -23.30
C THR A 471 -15.20 19.78 -23.55
N PRO A 472 -15.58 20.58 -24.58
CA PRO A 472 -16.99 20.82 -24.88
C PRO A 472 -17.76 19.54 -25.28
N LEU A 473 -17.11 18.63 -26.01
CA LEU A 473 -17.70 17.33 -26.36
C LEU A 473 -17.84 16.40 -25.15
N ALA A 474 -16.85 16.40 -24.25
CA ALA A 474 -16.91 15.69 -22.99
C ALA A 474 -18.06 16.22 -22.12
N ALA A 475 -18.26 17.54 -22.08
CA ALA A 475 -19.36 18.18 -21.36
C ALA A 475 -20.72 17.81 -21.96
N ALA A 476 -20.86 17.80 -23.29
CA ALA A 476 -22.06 17.32 -23.97
C ALA A 476 -22.36 15.83 -23.64
N SER A 477 -21.31 14.99 -23.60
CA SER A 477 -21.42 13.58 -23.24
C SER A 477 -21.84 13.39 -21.77
N ALA A 478 -21.29 14.20 -20.86
CA ALA A 478 -21.67 14.23 -19.46
C ALA A 478 -23.14 14.66 -19.30
N PHE A 479 -23.59 15.70 -20.01
CA PHE A 479 -24.99 16.13 -20.04
C PHE A 479 -25.92 15.00 -20.47
N CYS A 480 -25.57 14.24 -21.50
CA CYS A 480 -26.36 13.09 -21.94
C CYS A 480 -26.61 12.10 -20.79
N LYS A 481 -25.61 11.84 -19.93
CA LYS A 481 -25.77 10.93 -18.78
C LYS A 481 -26.48 11.56 -17.59
N VAL A 482 -26.16 12.81 -17.26
CA VAL A 482 -26.82 13.54 -16.18
C VAL A 482 -28.31 13.69 -16.47
N LEU A 483 -28.68 14.13 -17.67
CA LEU A 483 -30.07 14.35 -18.08
C LEU A 483 -30.86 13.06 -18.31
N SER A 484 -30.19 11.91 -18.42
CA SER A 484 -30.86 10.60 -18.44
C SER A 484 -31.46 10.23 -17.07
N MET A 485 -31.07 10.91 -16.00
CA MET A 485 -31.56 10.64 -14.65
C MET A 485 -32.89 11.40 -14.41
N PRO A 486 -33.95 10.73 -13.90
CA PRO A 486 -35.26 11.37 -13.69
C PRO A 486 -35.22 12.61 -12.79
N LYS A 487 -34.28 12.64 -11.84
CA LYS A 487 -34.06 13.76 -10.91
C LYS A 487 -33.72 15.08 -11.60
N CYS A 488 -33.19 15.03 -12.82
CA CYS A 488 -32.75 16.22 -13.54
C CYS A 488 -33.88 16.96 -14.26
N SER A 489 -35.12 16.47 -14.24
CA SER A 489 -36.21 17.01 -15.07
C SER A 489 -36.42 18.52 -14.90
N ASP A 490 -36.50 19.01 -13.66
CA ASP A 490 -36.77 20.43 -13.40
C ASP A 490 -35.59 21.32 -13.80
N VAL A 491 -34.37 20.89 -13.46
CA VAL A 491 -33.14 21.61 -13.82
C VAL A 491 -32.96 21.62 -15.34
N ALA A 492 -33.29 20.51 -16.01
CA ALA A 492 -33.21 20.39 -17.47
C ALA A 492 -34.13 21.38 -18.17
N LEU A 493 -35.37 21.54 -17.69
CA LEU A 493 -36.31 22.53 -18.23
C LEU A 493 -35.78 23.96 -18.04
N TYR A 494 -35.19 24.25 -16.87
CA TYR A 494 -34.63 25.56 -16.58
C TYR A 494 -33.46 25.93 -17.51
N ILE A 495 -32.55 24.99 -17.81
CA ILE A 495 -31.38 25.25 -18.66
C ILE A 495 -31.60 24.97 -20.15
N TYR A 496 -32.76 24.45 -20.55
CA TYR A 496 -33.00 23.96 -21.92
C TYR A 496 -32.63 24.96 -23.03
N PRO A 497 -33.05 26.24 -22.99
CA PRO A 497 -32.71 27.19 -24.05
C PRO A 497 -31.20 27.42 -24.18
N GLN A 498 -30.51 27.51 -23.04
CA GLN A 498 -29.06 27.74 -23.00
C GLN A 498 -28.29 26.51 -23.46
N LEU A 499 -28.75 25.32 -23.06
CA LEU A 499 -28.16 24.04 -23.47
C LEU A 499 -28.32 23.84 -24.98
N LEU A 500 -29.50 24.08 -25.53
CA LEU A 500 -29.77 23.97 -26.97
C LEU A 500 -28.85 24.89 -27.77
N MET A 501 -28.73 26.15 -27.37
CA MET A 501 -27.84 27.10 -28.04
C MET A 501 -26.37 26.67 -27.96
N ALA A 502 -25.91 26.23 -26.79
CA ALA A 502 -24.53 25.76 -26.62
C ALA A 502 -24.23 24.54 -27.51
N LEU A 503 -25.15 23.57 -27.58
CA LEU A 503 -25.01 22.39 -28.45
C LEU A 503 -24.98 22.77 -29.93
N LEU A 504 -25.87 23.66 -30.39
CA LEU A 504 -25.88 24.14 -31.78
C LEU A 504 -24.56 24.83 -32.15
N VAL A 505 -24.03 25.66 -31.25
CA VAL A 505 -22.73 26.31 -31.42
C VAL A 505 -21.62 25.27 -31.55
N GLN A 506 -21.60 24.24 -30.69
CA GLN A 506 -20.58 23.19 -30.79
C GLN A 506 -20.70 22.38 -32.09
N VAL A 507 -21.91 22.01 -32.52
CA VAL A 507 -22.13 21.34 -33.82
C VAL A 507 -21.58 22.17 -34.98
N HIS A 508 -21.85 23.48 -34.98
CA HIS A 508 -21.32 24.41 -36.00
C HIS A 508 -19.78 24.44 -36.02
N TYR A 509 -19.13 24.48 -34.85
CA TYR A 509 -17.67 24.44 -34.78
C TYR A 509 -17.09 23.13 -35.32
N HIS A 510 -17.72 21.99 -35.04
CA HIS A 510 -17.23 20.69 -35.48
C HIS A 510 -17.43 20.47 -36.98
N ILE A 511 -18.56 20.90 -37.54
CA ILE A 511 -18.80 20.86 -38.99
C ILE A 511 -17.74 21.70 -39.72
N ARG A 512 -17.47 22.92 -39.25
CA ARG A 512 -16.46 23.80 -39.86
C ARG A 512 -15.02 23.30 -39.67
N HIS A 513 -14.72 22.64 -38.56
CA HIS A 513 -13.39 22.06 -38.35
C HIS A 513 -13.15 20.90 -39.32
N ASN A 514 -14.14 20.02 -39.50
CA ASN A 514 -14.02 18.89 -40.42
C ASN A 514 -13.92 19.34 -41.89
N SER A 515 -14.62 20.40 -42.28
CA SER A 515 -14.52 20.93 -43.65
C SER A 515 -13.16 21.56 -43.97
N VAL A 516 -12.50 22.21 -42.99
CA VAL A 516 -11.16 22.78 -43.18
C VAL A 516 -10.07 21.70 -43.20
N ALA A 517 -10.22 20.63 -42.41
CA ALA A 517 -9.30 19.48 -42.45
C ALA A 517 -9.39 18.68 -43.76
N GLU A 518 -10.54 18.68 -44.43
CA GLU A 518 -10.72 18.10 -45.77
C GLU A 518 -10.09 18.98 -46.87
N GLU A 519 -10.15 20.32 -46.75
CA GLU A 519 -9.51 21.25 -47.69
C GLU A 519 -7.97 21.24 -47.61
N GLU A 520 -7.36 21.01 -46.44
CA GLU A 520 -5.89 20.87 -46.31
C GLU A 520 -5.36 19.51 -46.81
N CYS A 521 -6.24 18.54 -47.06
CA CYS A 521 -5.89 17.22 -47.61
C CYS A 521 -6.12 17.09 -49.14
N GLU A 522 -6.56 18.14 -49.85
CA GLU A 522 -6.57 18.11 -51.31
C GLU A 522 -5.14 18.34 -51.85
N PRO A 523 -4.54 17.38 -52.57
CA PRO A 523 -3.30 17.65 -53.27
C PRO A 523 -3.61 18.62 -54.41
N VAL A 524 -2.94 19.77 -54.40
CA VAL A 524 -2.85 20.71 -55.52
C VAL A 524 -2.61 19.91 -56.79
N ARG A 525 -3.61 19.88 -57.68
CA ARG A 525 -3.52 19.30 -59.02
C ARG A 525 -2.88 20.26 -60.00
#